data_AF-A0A0B8Q3F9-F1
#
_entry.id   AF-A0A0B8Q3F9-F1
#
_cell.length_a   1.000
_cell.length_b   1.000
_cell.length_c   1.000
_cell.angle_alpha   90.00
_cell.angle_beta   90.00
_cell.angle_gamma   90.00
#
_symmetry.space_group_name_H-M   'P 1'
#
loop_
_entity.id
_entity.type
_entity.pdbx_description
1 polymer ?
#
loop_
_entity_poly.entity_id
_entity_poly.type
_entity_poly.pdbx_seq_one_letter_code
_entity_poly.pdbx_strand_id
1 'polypeptide(L)'
;MFTAVAVYAVSEGVLPLMSLAIASAFALYIAVKKLSRLNTFTGLLLEHVLFAPIALFLILNNLHSVSEVTLLAGTAPLQLVSVLLLSISVTKVALSRVSLFQYIEPTIHFVLAMWVFREAISGGQMTALAIILIAIAISMQKPKLA
;
A
#
# COMPACT_ATOMS: atom_id res chain seq x y z
N MET A 1 11.88 8.16 -8.43
CA MET A 1 11.18 6.89 -8.16
C MET A 1 12.00 5.71 -8.68
N PHE A 2 12.12 5.49 -9.99
CA PHE A 2 13.01 4.43 -10.53
C PHE A 2 14.46 4.55 -10.05
N THR A 3 14.96 5.77 -9.88
CA THR A 3 16.29 6.04 -9.31
C THR A 3 16.45 5.57 -7.86
N ALA A 4 15.42 5.72 -7.02
CA ALA A 4 15.46 5.25 -5.63
C ALA A 4 15.48 3.71 -5.55
N VAL A 5 14.70 3.05 -6.42
CA VAL A 5 14.71 1.59 -6.55
C VAL A 5 16.05 1.08 -7.06
N ALA A 6 16.66 1.77 -8.03
CA ALA A 6 17.99 1.44 -8.53
C ALA A 6 19.07 1.59 -7.44
N VAL A 7 19.03 2.68 -6.66
CA VAL A 7 19.95 2.89 -5.53
C VAL A 7 19.81 1.77 -4.49
N TYR A 8 18.57 1.41 -4.13
CA TYR A 8 18.31 0.31 -3.19
C TYR A 8 18.82 -1.04 -3.71
N ALA A 9 18.55 -1.35 -4.99
CA ALA A 9 18.98 -2.61 -5.60
C ALA A 9 20.52 -2.70 -5.67
N VAL A 10 21.21 -1.57 -5.89
CA VAL A 10 22.67 -1.52 -5.89
C VAL A 10 23.24 -1.61 -4.47
N SER A 11 22.61 -0.97 -3.48
CA SER A 11 23.12 -0.98 -2.09
C SER A 11 22.96 -2.33 -1.40
N GLU A 12 21.85 -3.04 -1.67
CA GLU A 12 21.55 -4.33 -1.05
C GLU A 12 21.97 -5.52 -1.95
N GLY A 13 22.42 -5.26 -3.19
CA GLY A 13 22.85 -6.29 -4.14
C GLY A 13 21.74 -7.22 -4.65
N VAL A 14 20.49 -6.99 -4.25
CA VAL A 14 19.33 -7.83 -4.57
C VAL A 14 18.25 -6.98 -5.25
N LEU A 15 17.77 -7.45 -6.39
CA LEU A 15 16.63 -6.84 -7.08
C LEU A 15 15.34 -7.07 -6.29
N PRO A 16 14.57 -6.03 -5.94
CA PRO A 16 13.35 -6.15 -5.16
C PRO A 16 12.17 -6.61 -6.04
N LEU A 17 12.25 -7.84 -6.55
CA LEU A 17 11.25 -8.44 -7.46
C LEU A 17 9.86 -8.49 -6.83
N MET A 18 9.78 -8.85 -5.55
CA MET A 18 8.51 -8.93 -4.83
C MET A 18 7.85 -7.55 -4.71
N SER A 19 8.63 -6.52 -4.37
CA SER A 19 8.13 -5.14 -4.28
C SER A 19 7.64 -4.62 -5.63
N LEU A 20 8.33 -4.98 -6.73
CA LEU A 20 7.90 -4.60 -8.07
C LEU A 20 6.58 -5.29 -8.44
N ALA A 21 6.47 -6.60 -8.16
CA ALA A 21 5.24 -7.35 -8.41
C ALA A 21 4.05 -6.77 -7.62
N ILE A 22 4.24 -6.45 -6.34
CA ILE A 22 3.22 -5.82 -5.50
C ILE A 22 2.84 -4.44 -6.04
N ALA A 23 3.81 -3.60 -6.40
CA ALA A 23 3.56 -2.27 -6.95
C ALA A 23 2.78 -2.35 -8.27
N SER A 24 3.12 -3.29 -9.16
CA SER A 24 2.40 -3.52 -10.41
C SER A 24 0.99 -4.02 -10.19
N ALA A 25 0.79 -4.99 -9.28
CA ALA A 25 -0.53 -5.50 -8.93
C ALA A 25 -1.42 -4.42 -8.32
N PHE A 26 -0.85 -3.59 -7.44
CA PHE A 26 -1.55 -2.49 -6.80
C PHE A 26 -1.92 -1.37 -7.79
N ALA A 27 -1.02 -1.04 -8.73
CA ALA A 27 -1.32 -0.10 -9.81
C ALA A 27 -2.48 -0.59 -10.70
N LEU A 28 -2.49 -1.89 -11.03
CA LEU A 28 -3.59 -2.51 -11.78
C LEU A 28 -4.90 -2.49 -10.99
N TYR A 29 -4.87 -2.83 -9.71
CA TYR A 29 -6.02 -2.78 -8.81
C TYR A 29 -6.65 -1.38 -8.76
N ILE A 30 -5.83 -0.34 -8.59
CA ILE A 30 -6.29 1.05 -8.60
C ILE A 30 -6.88 1.43 -9.97
N ALA A 31 -6.25 1.00 -11.07
CA ALA A 31 -6.75 1.27 -12.41
C ALA A 31 -8.12 0.62 -12.64
N VAL A 32 -8.29 -0.66 -12.26
CA VAL A 32 -9.56 -1.39 -12.34
C VAL A 32 -10.63 -0.69 -11.49
N LYS A 33 -10.32 -0.29 -10.25
CA LYS A 33 -11.27 0.48 -9.42
C LYS A 33 -11.70 1.79 -10.07
N LYS A 34 -10.77 2.52 -10.67
CA LYS A 34 -11.06 3.80 -11.31
C LYS A 34 -11.94 3.65 -12.56
N LEU A 35 -11.75 2.57 -13.31
CA LEU A 35 -12.49 2.28 -14.53
C LEU A 35 -13.83 1.56 -14.26
N SER A 36 -14.00 0.98 -13.08
CA SER A 36 -15.22 0.28 -12.68
C SER A 36 -16.41 1.24 -12.61
N ARG A 37 -17.54 0.81 -13.17
CA ARG A 37 -18.83 1.52 -13.12
C ARG A 37 -19.68 1.11 -11.91
N LEU A 38 -19.19 0.18 -11.10
CA LEU A 38 -19.91 -0.33 -9.93
C LEU A 38 -19.92 0.73 -8.82
N ASN A 39 -21.00 0.77 -8.04
CA ASN A 39 -21.01 1.53 -6.79
C ASN A 39 -19.88 1.03 -5.88
N THR A 40 -19.17 1.94 -5.21
CA THR A 40 -17.97 1.64 -4.42
C THR A 40 -18.22 0.53 -3.39
N PHE A 41 -19.37 0.54 -2.72
CA PHE A 41 -19.74 -0.51 -1.76
C PHE A 41 -19.97 -1.87 -2.42
N THR A 42 -20.70 -1.89 -3.54
CA THR A 42 -20.98 -3.12 -4.29
C THR A 42 -19.71 -3.73 -4.88
N GLY A 43 -18.82 -2.90 -5.44
CA GLY A 43 -17.52 -3.35 -5.94
C GLY A 43 -16.65 -3.93 -4.82
N LEU A 44 -16.60 -3.27 -3.67
CA LEU A 44 -15.83 -3.76 -2.52
C LEU A 44 -16.39 -5.08 -1.96
N LEU A 45 -17.72 -5.22 -1.85
CA LEU A 45 -18.33 -6.49 -1.44
C LEU A 45 -17.99 -7.62 -2.41
N LEU A 46 -18.07 -7.36 -3.71
CA LEU A 46 -17.74 -8.35 -4.73
C LEU A 46 -16.28 -8.80 -4.63
N GLU A 47 -15.35 -7.88 -4.42
CA GLU A 47 -13.93 -8.21 -4.17
C GLU A 47 -13.79 -9.17 -2.97
N HIS A 48 -14.46 -8.89 -1.85
CA HIS A 48 -14.39 -9.74 -0.67
C HIS A 48 -15.04 -11.11 -0.88
N VAL A 49 -16.17 -11.18 -1.59
CA VAL A 49 -16.83 -12.45 -1.94
C VAL A 49 -15.93 -13.30 -2.83
N LEU A 50 -15.21 -12.69 -3.77
CA LEU A 50 -14.25 -13.39 -4.62
C LEU A 50 -13.06 -13.97 -3.82
N PHE A 51 -12.57 -13.25 -2.82
CA PHE A 51 -11.48 -13.72 -1.96
C PHE A 51 -11.93 -14.61 -0.79
N ALA A 52 -13.23 -14.62 -0.46
CA ALA A 52 -13.81 -15.41 0.63
C ALA A 52 -13.46 -16.91 0.59
N PRO A 53 -13.54 -17.64 -0.55
CA PRO A 53 -13.19 -19.06 -0.57
C PRO A 53 -11.71 -19.31 -0.27
N ILE A 54 -10.82 -18.42 -0.74
CA ILE A 54 -9.38 -18.51 -0.48
C ILE A 54 -9.11 -18.24 1.01
N ALA A 55 -9.74 -17.21 1.57
CA ALA A 55 -9.64 -16.89 2.99
C ALA A 55 -10.12 -18.06 3.87
N LEU A 56 -11.27 -18.65 3.52
CA LEU A 56 -11.82 -19.80 4.24
C LEU A 56 -10.87 -21.01 4.18
N PHE A 57 -10.32 -21.31 3.01
CA PHE A 57 -9.33 -22.37 2.85
C PHE A 57 -8.11 -22.15 3.75
N LEU A 58 -7.57 -20.92 3.81
CA LEU A 58 -6.41 -20.61 4.65
C LEU A 58 -6.73 -20.71 6.14
N ILE A 59 -7.89 -20.24 6.58
CA ILE A 59 -8.33 -20.33 7.97
C ILE A 59 -8.42 -21.80 8.40
N LEU A 60 -9.05 -22.66 7.60
CA LEU A 60 -9.22 -24.08 7.94
C LEU A 60 -7.89 -24.86 8.00
N ASN A 61 -6.88 -24.46 7.21
CA ASN A 61 -5.61 -25.16 7.16
C ASN A 61 -4.56 -24.63 8.15
N ASN A 62 -4.61 -23.36 8.53
CA ASN A 62 -3.53 -22.70 9.28
C ASN A 62 -3.94 -22.18 10.66
N LEU A 63 -5.25 -22.03 10.94
CA LEU A 63 -5.73 -21.55 12.23
C LEU A 63 -6.40 -22.71 12.98
N HIS A 64 -5.90 -22.99 14.17
CA HIS A 64 -6.40 -24.10 15.00
C HIS A 64 -7.08 -23.62 16.28
N SER A 65 -6.89 -22.35 16.64
CA SER A 65 -7.48 -21.75 17.84
C SER A 65 -8.55 -20.71 17.52
N VAL A 66 -9.65 -20.76 18.28
CA VAL A 66 -10.70 -19.73 18.24
C VAL A 66 -10.12 -18.34 18.58
N SER A 67 -9.10 -18.28 19.46
CA SER A 67 -8.44 -17.02 19.82
C SER A 67 -7.76 -16.35 18.62
N GLU A 68 -7.09 -17.12 17.77
CA GLU A 68 -6.39 -16.60 16.58
C GLU A 68 -7.39 -16.03 15.57
N VAL A 69 -8.50 -16.73 15.36
CA VAL A 69 -9.59 -16.27 14.49
C VAL A 69 -10.19 -14.98 15.02
N THR A 70 -10.39 -14.85 16.34
CA THR A 70 -10.93 -13.61 16.92
C THR A 70 -9.98 -12.43 16.82
N LEU A 71 -8.67 -12.64 16.99
CA LEU A 71 -7.66 -11.59 16.80
C LEU A 71 -7.63 -11.12 15.34
N LEU A 72 -7.68 -12.06 14.39
CA LEU A 72 -7.73 -11.73 12.97
C LEU A 72 -9.02 -11.00 12.59
N ALA A 73 -10.16 -11.43 13.12
CA ALA A 73 -11.43 -10.74 12.92
C ALA A 73 -11.40 -9.29 13.45
N GLY A 74 -10.64 -9.05 14.52
CA GLY A 74 -10.43 -7.71 15.09
C GLY A 74 -9.70 -6.73 14.18
N THR A 75 -8.88 -7.20 13.22
CA THR A 75 -8.16 -6.33 12.28
C THR A 75 -8.99 -5.96 11.05
N ALA A 76 -10.02 -6.75 10.73
CA ALA A 76 -10.84 -6.57 9.53
C ALA A 76 -11.51 -5.18 9.41
N PRO A 77 -12.10 -4.59 10.48
CA PRO A 77 -12.71 -3.27 10.38
C PRO A 77 -11.71 -2.18 9.98
N LEU A 78 -10.49 -2.23 10.54
CA LEU A 78 -9.44 -1.25 10.26
C LEU A 78 -9.04 -1.29 8.78
N GLN A 79 -8.88 -2.50 8.24
CA GLN A 79 -8.54 -2.70 6.83
C GLN A 79 -9.70 -2.30 5.90
N LEU A 80 -10.94 -2.68 6.23
CA LEU A 80 -12.13 -2.33 5.45
C LEU A 80 -12.31 -0.81 5.33
N VAL A 81 -12.17 -0.08 6.45
CA VAL A 81 -12.26 1.39 6.45
C VAL A 81 -11.19 2.00 5.56
N SER A 82 -9.94 1.55 5.66
CA SER A 82 -8.84 2.05 4.84
C SER A 82 -9.09 1.84 3.34
N VAL A 83 -9.45 0.62 2.94
CA VAL A 83 -9.70 0.28 1.53
C VAL A 83 -10.94 0.98 0.99
N LEU A 84 -11.97 1.18 1.82
CA LEU A 84 -13.17 1.93 1.44
C LEU A 84 -12.84 3.40 1.17
N LEU A 85 -12.08 4.04 2.06
CA LEU A 85 -11.64 5.43 1.87
C LEU A 85 -10.78 5.59 0.61
N LEU A 86 -9.86 4.65 0.35
CA LEU A 86 -9.08 4.60 -0.89
C LEU A 86 -10.01 4.50 -2.11
N SER A 87 -10.98 3.58 -2.08
CA SER A 87 -11.90 3.34 -3.20
C SER A 87 -12.75 4.57 -3.50
N ILE A 88 -13.19 5.31 -2.47
CA ILE A 88 -13.89 6.59 -2.65
C ILE A 88 -12.95 7.68 -3.19
N SER A 89 -11.70 7.72 -2.74
CA SER A 89 -10.73 8.74 -3.15
C SER A 89 -10.35 8.61 -4.62
N VAL A 90 -10.17 7.37 -5.10
CA VAL A 90 -9.79 7.08 -6.49
C VAL A 90 -10.86 7.51 -7.50
N THR A 91 -12.14 7.49 -7.12
CA THR A 91 -13.24 7.93 -8.00
C THR A 91 -13.39 9.45 -8.04
N LYS A 92 -12.92 10.16 -7.00
CA LYS A 92 -13.11 11.62 -6.86
C LYS A 92 -11.87 12.46 -7.21
N VAL A 93 -10.67 11.86 -7.20
CA VAL A 93 -9.41 12.60 -7.32
C VAL A 93 -8.56 12.08 -8.48
N ALA A 94 -7.73 12.95 -9.06
CA ALA A 94 -6.74 12.55 -10.06
C ALA A 94 -5.78 11.49 -9.50
N LEU A 95 -5.41 10.50 -10.33
CA LEU A 95 -4.60 9.36 -9.90
C LEU A 95 -3.22 9.78 -9.38
N SER A 96 -2.63 10.81 -9.99
CA SER A 96 -1.36 11.42 -9.58
C SER A 96 -1.41 12.01 -8.16
N ARG A 97 -2.56 12.51 -7.72
CA ARG A 97 -2.73 13.03 -6.35
C ARG A 97 -2.92 11.90 -5.35
N VAL A 98 -3.68 10.88 -5.72
CA VAL A 98 -3.87 9.68 -4.87
C VAL A 98 -2.53 9.01 -4.59
N SER A 99 -1.69 8.82 -5.61
CA SER A 99 -0.36 8.24 -5.43
C SER A 99 0.56 9.12 -4.58
N LEU A 100 0.46 10.44 -4.69
CA LEU A 100 1.21 11.36 -3.81
C LEU A 100 0.81 11.21 -2.34
N PHE A 101 -0.49 11.09 -2.05
CA PHE A 101 -0.96 10.91 -0.66
C PHE A 101 -0.58 9.54 -0.07
N GLN A 102 -0.45 8.51 -0.89
CA GLN A 102 -0.04 7.19 -0.42
C GLN A 102 1.39 7.14 0.12
N TYR A 103 2.26 8.11 -0.19
CA TYR A 103 3.59 8.18 0.42
C TYR A 103 3.59 8.55 1.91
N ILE A 104 2.45 8.99 2.44
CA ILE A 104 2.29 9.18 3.88
C ILE A 104 2.43 7.83 4.61
N GLU A 105 1.88 6.75 4.05
CA GLU A 105 1.92 5.42 4.64
C GLU A 105 3.35 4.90 4.92
N PRO A 106 4.28 4.81 3.95
CA PRO A 106 5.65 4.36 4.22
C PRO A 106 6.41 5.30 5.18
N THR A 107 6.06 6.59 5.22
CA THR A 107 6.65 7.54 6.18
C THR A 107 6.20 7.20 7.61
N ILE A 108 4.91 6.92 7.80
CA ILE A 108 4.37 6.48 9.10
C ILE A 108 4.98 5.14 9.50
N HIS A 109 5.04 4.15 8.58
CA HIS A 109 5.67 2.86 8.86
C HIS A 109 7.13 2.99 9.29
N PHE A 110 7.89 3.87 8.63
CA PHE A 110 9.28 4.12 9.01
C PHE A 110 9.41 4.74 10.41
N VAL A 111 8.55 5.71 10.74
CA VAL A 111 8.52 6.33 12.09
C VAL A 111 8.14 5.29 13.14
N LEU A 112 7.16 4.44 12.87
CA LEU A 112 6.76 3.35 13.76
C LEU A 112 7.91 2.33 13.94
N ALA A 113 8.60 1.95 12.86
CA ALA A 113 9.75 1.04 12.91
C ALA A 113 10.86 1.57 13.84
N MET A 114 11.19 2.87 13.75
CA MET A 114 12.20 3.46 14.62
C MET A 114 11.74 3.64 16.07
N TRP A 115 10.55 4.20 16.30
CA TRP A 115 10.15 4.66 17.63
C TRP A 115 9.39 3.61 18.44
N VAL A 116 8.57 2.80 17.78
CA VAL A 116 7.74 1.78 18.45
C VAL A 116 8.44 0.43 18.43
N PHE A 117 8.85 -0.05 17.27
CA PHE A 117 9.45 -1.38 17.12
C PHE A 117 10.97 -1.40 17.39
N ARG A 118 11.62 -0.24 17.44
CA ARG A 118 13.06 -0.07 17.69
C ARG A 118 13.92 -0.94 16.75
N GLU A 119 13.50 -1.08 15.51
CA GLU A 119 14.23 -1.86 14.50
C GLU A 119 15.47 -1.11 14.00
N ALA A 120 16.55 -1.87 13.74
CA ALA A 120 17.77 -1.33 13.16
C ALA A 120 17.56 -1.06 11.66
N ILE A 121 17.47 0.21 11.30
CA ILE A 121 17.26 0.64 9.91
C ILE A 121 18.59 0.73 9.17
N SER A 122 18.66 0.13 7.97
CA SER A 122 19.87 0.18 7.15
C SER A 122 20.09 1.59 6.56
N GLY A 123 21.34 1.98 6.33
CA GLY A 123 21.66 3.26 5.69
C GLY A 123 21.04 3.39 4.29
N GLY A 124 20.90 2.27 3.57
CA GLY A 124 20.22 2.22 2.27
C GLY A 124 18.73 2.56 2.37
N GLN A 125 18.04 2.07 3.39
CA GLN A 125 16.62 2.37 3.63
C GLN A 125 16.40 3.86 3.97
N MET A 126 17.27 4.46 4.78
CA MET A 126 17.21 5.89 5.10
C MET A 126 17.42 6.77 3.86
N THR A 127 18.41 6.44 3.03
CA THR A 127 18.69 7.21 1.82
C THR A 127 17.58 7.08 0.79
N ALA A 128 17.02 5.88 0.61
CA ALA A 128 15.85 5.66 -0.25
C ALA A 128 14.64 6.49 0.22
N LEU A 129 14.36 6.52 1.52
CA LEU A 129 13.27 7.34 2.07
C LEU A 129 13.52 8.84 1.85
N ALA A 130 14.74 9.33 2.10
CA ALA A 130 15.08 10.73 1.86
C ALA A 130 14.88 11.13 0.39
N ILE A 131 15.28 10.29 -0.57
CA ILE A 131 15.06 10.53 -2.00
C ILE A 131 13.57 10.58 -2.33
N ILE A 132 12.77 9.69 -1.74
CA ILE A 132 11.30 9.67 -1.93
C ILE A 132 10.68 10.98 -1.41
N LEU A 133 11.03 11.41 -0.20
CA LEU A 133 10.51 12.64 0.40
C LEU A 133 10.88 13.89 -0.41
N ILE A 134 12.13 13.98 -0.89
CA ILE A 134 12.57 15.07 -1.77
C ILE A 134 11.78 15.06 -3.08
N ALA A 135 11.60 13.90 -3.70
CA ALA A 135 10.85 13.78 -4.95
C ALA A 135 9.39 14.23 -4.79
N ILE A 136 8.75 13.92 -3.66
CA ILE A 136 7.40 14.37 -3.35
C ILE A 136 7.36 15.88 -3.16
N ALA A 137 8.29 16.44 -2.39
CA ALA A 137 8.38 17.88 -2.16
C ALA A 137 8.50 18.67 -3.47
N ILE A 138 9.31 18.18 -4.40
CA ILE A 138 9.43 18.75 -5.76
C ILE A 138 8.13 18.57 -6.54
N SER A 139 7.53 17.37 -6.53
CA SER A 139 6.28 17.11 -7.26
C SER A 139 5.08 17.92 -6.75
N MET A 140 5.11 18.37 -5.49
CA MET A 140 4.06 19.22 -4.91
C MET A 140 4.23 20.71 -5.26
N GLN A 141 5.43 21.14 -5.69
CA GLN A 141 5.61 22.48 -6.23
C GLN A 141 4.87 22.56 -7.56
N LYS A 142 3.79 23.36 -7.59
CA LYS A 142 2.88 23.51 -8.74
C LYS A 142 3.68 23.58 -10.06
N PRO A 143 3.23 22.91 -11.14
CA PRO A 143 3.61 23.38 -12.47
C PRO A 143 3.10 24.82 -12.58
N LYS A 144 4.02 25.77 -12.75
CA LYS A 144 3.68 27.07 -13.33
C LYS A 144 3.05 26.75 -14.68
N LEU A 145 1.73 26.94 -14.79
CA LEU A 145 1.04 27.02 -16.06
C LEU A 145 1.76 28.13 -16.86
N ALA A 146 2.44 27.71 -17.93
CA ALA A 146 2.56 28.52 -19.13
C ALA A 146 1.33 28.21 -20.00
#